data_AF-A0A3A8P7R3-F1
#
_entry.id   AF-A0A3A8P7R3-F1
#
_cell.length_a   1.000
_cell.length_b   1.000
_cell.length_c   1.000
_cell.angle_alpha   90.00
_cell.angle_beta   90.00
_cell.angle_gamma   90.00
#
_symmetry.space_group_name_H-M   'P 1'
#
loop_
_entity.id
_entity.type
_entity.pdbx_description
1 polymer ?
#
loop_
_entity_poly.entity_id
_entity_poly.type
_entity_poly.pdbx_seq_one_letter_code
_entity_poly.pdbx_strand_id
1 'polypeptide(L)'
;MSCCVKTHPLAPERCGATKLEVEEILFAAKVAAELARKDLPEWKRNCIETYVQCMEDHWTGSCYDCFRNCEGQTGEWPDNKCRPKKKGG
;
A
#
# COMPACT_ATOMS: atom_id res chain seq x y z
N MET A 1 14.33 16.97 5.36
CA MET A 1 14.88 15.79 6.07
C MET A 1 15.27 14.70 5.06
N SER A 2 16.28 14.95 4.20
CA SER A 2 16.52 14.11 3.00
C SER A 2 17.98 13.66 2.78
N CYS A 3 18.90 13.95 3.71
CA CYS A 3 20.33 13.60 3.51
C CYS A 3 20.72 12.22 4.03
N CYS A 4 20.10 11.73 5.12
CA CYS A 4 20.66 10.59 5.84
C CYS A 4 20.43 9.25 5.09
N VAL A 5 19.24 9.03 4.50
CA VAL A 5 18.93 7.81 3.74
C VAL A 5 19.83 7.65 2.51
N LYS A 6 20.20 8.78 1.87
CA LYS A 6 21.05 8.80 0.68
C LYS A 6 22.51 8.44 1.00
N THR A 7 22.96 8.70 2.21
CA THR A 7 24.31 8.35 2.71
C THR A 7 24.40 6.92 3.25
N HIS A 8 23.27 6.36 3.73
CA HIS A 8 23.21 5.02 4.31
C HIS A 8 22.14 4.14 3.63
N PRO A 9 22.34 3.77 2.35
CA PRO A 9 21.34 3.00 1.59
C PRO A 9 21.11 1.59 2.15
N LEU A 10 22.06 1.05 2.92
CA LEU A 10 21.99 -0.28 3.53
C LEU A 10 21.49 -0.25 4.99
N ALA A 11 21.29 0.92 5.59
CA ALA A 11 20.86 1.06 6.98
C ALA A 11 19.96 2.30 7.19
N PRO A 12 18.83 2.41 6.49
CA PRO A 12 17.91 3.56 6.60
C PRO A 12 17.31 3.71 8.01
N GLU A 13 17.25 2.63 8.79
CA GLU A 13 16.81 2.62 10.20
C GLU A 13 17.65 3.57 11.08
N ARG A 14 18.93 3.78 10.75
CA ARG A 14 19.82 4.72 11.45
C ARG A 14 19.46 6.19 11.24
N CYS A 15 18.64 6.46 10.24
CA CYS A 15 18.19 7.81 9.87
C CYS A 15 16.82 8.16 10.47
N GLY A 16 16.32 7.34 11.39
CA GLY A 16 15.00 7.50 11.99
C GLY A 16 13.86 7.12 11.03
N ALA A 17 14.17 6.50 9.89
CA ALA A 17 13.15 5.87 9.06
C ALA A 17 12.64 4.64 9.81
N THR A 18 11.40 4.72 10.27
CA THR A 18 10.77 3.64 11.01
C THR A 18 10.65 2.42 10.09
N LYS A 19 10.98 1.23 10.57
CA LYS A 19 10.91 -0.02 9.80
C LYS A 19 9.56 -0.21 9.09
N LEU A 20 8.48 0.22 9.73
CA LEU A 20 7.13 0.30 9.17
C LEU A 20 7.04 1.15 7.90
N GLU A 21 7.61 2.36 7.88
CA GLU A 21 7.58 3.21 6.68
C GLU A 21 8.36 2.60 5.52
N VAL A 22 9.46 1.90 5.82
CA VAL A 22 10.24 1.20 4.78
C VAL A 22 9.47 0.01 4.21
N GLU A 23 8.76 -0.74 5.06
CA GLU A 23 7.90 -1.85 4.63
C GLU A 23 6.75 -1.37 3.76
N GLU A 24 6.11 -0.25 4.12
CA GLU A 24 5.04 0.37 3.33
C GLU A 24 5.53 0.88 1.97
N ILE A 25 6.69 1.55 1.93
CA ILE A 25 7.30 2.03 0.67
C ILE A 25 7.68 0.86 -0.24
N LEU A 26 8.30 -0.19 0.31
CA LEU A 26 8.68 -1.38 -0.45
C LEU A 26 7.44 -2.11 -0.98
N PHE A 27 6.38 -2.15 -0.19
CA PHE A 27 5.11 -2.74 -0.57
C PHE A 27 4.45 -1.96 -1.71
N ALA A 28 4.37 -0.64 -1.63
CA ALA A 28 3.88 0.21 -2.71
C ALA A 28 4.69 0.02 -4.02
N ALA A 29 6.02 -0.12 -3.91
CA ALA A 29 6.87 -0.42 -5.06
C ALA A 29 6.56 -1.79 -5.70
N LYS A 30 6.31 -2.83 -4.89
CA LYS A 30 5.87 -4.15 -5.38
C LYS A 30 4.52 -4.08 -6.08
N VAL A 31 3.57 -3.35 -5.51
CA VAL A 31 2.24 -3.13 -6.09
C VAL A 31 2.34 -2.44 -7.45
N ALA A 32 3.17 -1.40 -7.57
CA ALA A 32 3.43 -0.73 -8.84
C ALA A 32 4.09 -1.67 -9.88
N ALA A 33 5.03 -2.52 -9.44
CA ALA A 33 5.65 -3.51 -10.32
C ALA A 33 4.64 -4.58 -10.82
N GLU A 34 3.71 -5.00 -9.98
CA GLU A 34 2.64 -5.94 -10.35
C GLU A 34 1.66 -5.32 -11.35
N LEU A 35 1.30 -4.03 -11.21
CA LEU A 35 0.50 -3.32 -12.21
C LEU A 35 1.17 -3.23 -13.59
N ALA A 36 2.50 -3.17 -13.63
CA ALA A 36 3.25 -3.15 -14.88
C ALA A 36 3.23 -4.51 -15.60
N ARG A 37 2.79 -5.59 -14.94
CA ARG A 37 2.67 -6.92 -15.57
C ARG A 37 1.43 -6.97 -16.44
N LYS A 38 1.61 -7.39 -17.69
CA LYS A 38 0.49 -7.58 -18.65
C LYS A 38 -0.41 -8.76 -18.31
N ASP A 39 0.08 -9.73 -17.54
CA ASP A 39 -0.60 -10.98 -17.18
C ASP A 39 -1.18 -10.93 -15.74
N LEU A 40 -1.48 -9.73 -15.24
CA LEU A 40 -2.05 -9.60 -13.90
C LEU A 40 -3.54 -10.00 -13.93
N PRO A 41 -3.99 -10.94 -13.07
CA PRO A 41 -5.39 -11.31 -13.02
C PRO A 41 -6.26 -10.12 -12.60
N GLU A 42 -7.46 -10.02 -13.17
CA GLU A 42 -8.36 -8.86 -12.97
C GLU A 42 -8.69 -8.60 -11.50
N TRP A 43 -8.90 -9.67 -10.72
CA TRP A 43 -9.15 -9.56 -9.29
C TRP A 43 -8.00 -8.87 -8.55
N LYS A 44 -6.76 -9.13 -8.97
CA LYS A 44 -5.56 -8.55 -8.35
C LYS A 44 -5.38 -7.11 -8.78
N ARG A 45 -5.66 -6.81 -10.05
CA ARG A 45 -5.72 -5.42 -10.54
C ARG A 45 -6.71 -4.61 -9.71
N ASN A 46 -7.92 -5.13 -9.47
CA ASN A 46 -8.94 -4.47 -8.66
C ASN A 46 -8.44 -4.19 -7.23
N CYS A 47 -7.85 -5.19 -6.56
CA CYS A 47 -7.25 -5.00 -5.23
C CYS A 47 -6.20 -3.87 -5.22
N ILE A 48 -5.34 -3.83 -6.24
CA ILE A 48 -4.30 -2.81 -6.36
C ILE A 48 -4.89 -1.42 -6.58
N GLU A 49 -5.83 -1.28 -7.52
CA GLU A 49 -6.48 -0.01 -7.79
C GLU A 49 -7.20 0.52 -6.55
N THR A 50 -7.89 -0.35 -5.80
CA THR A 50 -8.50 0.04 -4.52
C THR A 50 -7.47 0.40 -3.46
N TYR A 51 -6.33 -0.29 -3.39
CA TYR A 51 -5.26 0.08 -2.46
C TYR A 51 -4.67 1.47 -2.76
N VAL A 52 -4.46 1.80 -4.03
CA VAL A 52 -4.00 3.13 -4.43
C VAL A 52 -5.02 4.20 -4.02
N GLN A 53 -6.31 3.98 -4.29
CA GLN A 53 -7.37 4.87 -3.83
C GLN A 53 -7.41 4.98 -2.30
N CYS A 54 -7.20 3.88 -1.59
CA CYS A 54 -7.17 3.85 -0.14
C CYS A 54 -6.06 4.76 0.42
N MET A 55 -4.88 4.72 -0.20
CA MET A 55 -3.73 5.55 0.16
C MET A 55 -3.95 7.02 -0.21
N GLU A 56 -4.53 7.31 -1.39
CA GLU A 56 -4.77 8.69 -1.87
C GLU A 56 -5.90 9.39 -1.11
N ASP A 57 -7.03 8.72 -0.89
CA ASP A 57 -8.21 9.29 -0.21
C ASP A 57 -8.15 9.12 1.33
N HIS A 58 -7.01 8.66 1.86
CA HIS A 58 -6.79 8.42 3.29
C HIS A 58 -7.97 7.69 3.95
N TRP A 59 -8.30 6.53 3.39
CA TRP A 59 -9.43 5.73 3.83
C TRP A 59 -9.31 5.35 5.31
N THR A 60 -10.45 5.01 5.89
CA THR A 60 -10.45 4.44 7.25
C THR A 60 -9.81 3.06 7.24
N GLY A 61 -8.96 2.76 8.23
CA GLY A 61 -8.28 1.46 8.37
C GLY A 61 -6.85 1.44 7.81
N SER A 62 -6.18 0.30 7.93
CA SER A 62 -4.86 0.05 7.36
C SER A 62 -5.02 -0.46 5.92
N CYS A 63 -4.74 0.40 4.94
CA CYS A 63 -4.81 0.05 3.51
C CYS A 63 -3.95 -1.17 3.19
N TYR A 64 -2.80 -1.30 3.84
CA TYR A 64 -1.91 -2.45 3.73
C TYR A 64 -2.59 -3.75 4.18
N ASP A 65 -3.22 -3.77 5.38
CA ASP A 65 -3.94 -4.94 5.88
C ASP A 65 -5.11 -5.34 4.98
N CYS A 66 -5.82 -4.35 4.44
CA CYS A 66 -6.96 -4.59 3.56
C CYS A 66 -6.54 -5.13 2.20
N PHE A 67 -5.41 -4.67 1.66
CA PHE A 67 -4.84 -5.27 0.47
C PHE A 67 -4.43 -6.72 0.70
N ARG A 68 -3.77 -7.03 1.82
CA ARG A 68 -3.39 -8.41 2.18
C ARG A 68 -4.61 -9.33 2.29
N ASN A 69 -5.73 -8.82 2.82
CA ASN A 69 -7.01 -9.55 2.82
C ASN A 69 -7.55 -9.73 1.41
N CYS A 70 -7.53 -8.68 0.57
CA CYS A 70 -7.98 -8.76 -0.81
C CYS A 70 -7.20 -9.80 -1.63
N GLU A 71 -5.88 -9.88 -1.42
CA GLU A 71 -5.05 -10.94 -2.00
C GLU A 71 -5.41 -12.34 -1.47
N GLY A 72 -5.61 -12.49 -0.16
CA GLY A 72 -5.99 -13.75 0.46
C GLY A 72 -7.37 -14.25 0.05
N GLN A 73 -8.28 -13.33 -0.29
CA GLN A 73 -9.65 -13.61 -0.75
C GLN A 73 -9.79 -13.55 -2.28
N THR A 74 -8.68 -13.45 -3.02
CA THR A 74 -8.67 -13.50 -4.49
C THR A 74 -9.55 -12.42 -5.14
N GLY A 75 -9.54 -11.20 -4.61
CA GLY A 75 -10.27 -10.05 -5.19
C GLY A 75 -11.29 -9.38 -4.30
N GLU A 76 -11.60 -9.96 -3.14
CA GLU A 76 -12.62 -9.40 -2.25
C GLU A 76 -12.01 -8.36 -1.29
N TRP A 77 -12.21 -7.09 -1.62
CA TRP A 77 -11.79 -5.98 -0.79
C TRP A 77 -12.69 -5.84 0.46
N PRO A 78 -12.13 -5.77 1.68
CA PRO A 78 -12.92 -5.68 2.90
C PRO A 78 -13.43 -4.25 3.13
N ASP A 79 -14.47 -3.83 2.41
CA ASP A 79 -15.08 -2.48 2.49
C ASP A 79 -15.62 -2.15 3.90
N ASN A 80 -16.01 -3.19 4.65
CA ASN A 80 -16.39 -3.07 6.06
C ASN A 80 -15.25 -2.58 6.97
N LYS A 81 -13.99 -2.80 6.60
CA LYS A 81 -12.80 -2.39 7.35
C LYS A 81 -12.09 -1.21 6.69
N CYS A 82 -11.91 -1.28 5.38
CA CYS A 82 -11.28 -0.24 4.59
C CYS A 82 -12.25 0.34 3.59
N ARG A 83 -12.75 1.52 3.93
CA ARG A 83 -13.67 2.32 3.11
C ARG A 83 -13.25 3.78 3.11
N PRO A 84 -13.63 4.54 2.07
CA PRO A 84 -13.43 5.97 2.05
C PRO A 84 -14.06 6.59 3.28
N LYS A 85 -13.32 7.49 3.91
CA LYS A 85 -13.82 8.26 5.05
C LYS A 85 -15.00 9.06 4.49
N LYS A 86 -16.24 8.74 4.87
CA LYS A 86 -17.42 9.51 4.45
C LYS A 86 -17.09 10.98 4.67
N LYS A 87 -17.00 11.77 3.59
CA LYS A 87 -17.08 13.23 3.69
C LYS A 87 -18.43 13.52 4.35
N GLY A 88 -18.45 13.76 5.66
CA GLY A 88 -19.57 14.45 6.30
C GLY A 88 -19.69 15.83 5.64
N GLY A 89 -20.87 16.36 5.32
CA GLY A 89 -22.13 16.16 6.02
C GLY A 89 -22.10 17.00 7.29
#